data_AF-A0AAF0R1F1-F1
#
_entry.id   AF-A0AAF0R1F1-F1
#
_cell.length_a   1.000
_cell.length_b   1.000
_cell.length_c   1.000
_cell.angle_alpha   90.00
_cell.angle_beta   90.00
_cell.angle_gamma   90.00
#
_symmetry.space_group_name_H-M   'P 1'
#
loop_
_entity.id
_entity.type
_entity.pdbx_description
1 polymer ?
#
loop_
_entity_poly.entity_id
_entity_poly.type
_entity_poly.pdbx_seq_one_letter_code
_entity_poly.pdbx_strand_id
1 'polypeptide(L)'
;MLMIPFIQMFEYISILDFGHGQKFGERGMMCVNVWDVTEANVTKKYEGGSVFLRKLYTDDISLSCMELFNGHRLGIGDEIGLYWDPRTSSLMFKLISHRA
;
A
#
# COMPACT_ATOMS: atom_id res chain seq x y z
N MET A 1 -9.29 -16.92 -16.79
CA MET A 1 -9.55 -15.72 -15.96
C MET A 1 -9.47 -16.16 -14.51
N LEU A 2 -8.39 -15.80 -13.80
CA LEU A 2 -8.17 -16.17 -12.40
C LEU A 2 -8.67 -15.01 -11.53
N MET A 3 -9.74 -15.23 -10.78
CA MET A 3 -10.25 -14.26 -9.81
C MET A 3 -9.75 -14.67 -8.42
N ILE A 4 -8.81 -13.89 -7.89
CA ILE A 4 -8.29 -14.08 -6.53
C ILE A 4 -9.12 -13.16 -5.61
N PRO A 5 -9.85 -13.70 -4.63
CA PRO A 5 -10.59 -12.92 -3.65
C PRO A 5 -9.70 -11.90 -2.92
N PHE A 6 -10.26 -10.73 -2.60
CA PHE A 6 -9.56 -9.64 -1.88
C PHE A 6 -8.81 -10.12 -0.62
N ILE A 7 -9.39 -11.06 0.13
CA ILE A 7 -8.77 -11.63 1.33
C ILE A 7 -7.53 -12.48 0.99
N GLN A 8 -7.56 -13.19 -0.14
CA GLN A 8 -6.42 -13.94 -0.63
C GLN A 8 -5.32 -13.03 -1.21
N MET A 9 -5.63 -11.79 -1.58
CA MET A 9 -4.62 -10.81 -2.02
C MET A 9 -3.75 -10.34 -0.84
N PHE A 10 -4.35 -10.14 0.33
CA PHE A 10 -3.61 -9.85 1.57
C PHE A 10 -2.80 -11.08 2.02
N GLU A 11 -3.37 -12.28 1.97
CA GLU A 11 -2.60 -13.50 2.15
C GLU A 11 -1.49 -13.63 1.10
N TYR A 12 -1.66 -13.15 -0.13
CA TYR A 12 -0.61 -13.17 -1.16
C TYR A 12 0.54 -12.20 -0.85
N ILE A 13 0.26 -11.04 -0.26
CA ILE A 13 1.30 -10.15 0.30
C ILE A 13 2.03 -10.87 1.45
N SER A 14 1.29 -11.59 2.30
CA SER A 14 1.87 -12.44 3.38
C SER A 14 2.61 -13.69 2.87
N ILE A 15 2.26 -14.24 1.71
CA ILE A 15 2.86 -15.44 1.09
C ILE A 15 4.07 -15.06 0.23
N LEU A 16 4.06 -13.92 -0.46
CA LEU A 16 5.25 -13.36 -1.13
C LEU A 16 6.37 -13.04 -0.12
N ASP A 17 6.02 -12.71 1.13
CA ASP A 17 6.94 -12.55 2.26
C ASP A 17 7.72 -13.85 2.59
N PHE A 18 7.13 -15.03 2.37
CA PHE A 18 7.82 -16.32 2.57
C PHE A 18 8.41 -16.94 1.29
N GLY A 19 7.88 -16.62 0.10
CA GLY A 19 8.24 -17.30 -1.15
C GLY A 19 9.21 -16.55 -2.09
N HIS A 20 9.23 -15.21 -2.10
CA HIS A 20 9.96 -14.43 -3.13
C HIS A 20 10.89 -13.33 -2.59
N GLY A 21 11.34 -13.44 -1.35
CA GLY A 21 12.65 -12.90 -0.96
C GLY A 21 12.75 -11.38 -0.75
N GLN A 22 11.65 -10.65 -0.55
CA GLN A 22 11.71 -9.36 0.16
C GLN A 22 11.23 -9.57 1.59
N LYS A 23 12.18 -10.00 2.43
CA LYS A 23 11.96 -10.04 3.88
C LYS A 23 11.80 -8.62 4.37
N PHE A 24 10.81 -8.38 5.25
CA PHE A 24 10.88 -7.22 6.13
C PHE A 24 12.27 -7.19 6.78
N GLY A 25 12.94 -6.04 6.75
CA GLY A 25 14.25 -5.89 7.40
C GLY A 25 14.15 -6.13 8.90
N GLU A 26 15.28 -6.10 9.63
CA GLU A 26 15.39 -6.40 11.08
C GLU A 26 14.37 -5.67 11.99
N ARG A 27 13.71 -4.63 11.50
CA ARG A 27 12.66 -3.86 12.21
C ARG A 27 11.24 -4.03 11.66
N GLY A 28 10.96 -5.07 10.89
CA GLY A 28 9.63 -5.27 10.32
C GLY A 28 9.27 -4.20 9.28
N MET A 29 10.26 -3.63 8.56
CA MET A 29 10.07 -2.51 7.63
C MET A 29 10.45 -2.87 6.19
N MET A 30 9.65 -2.44 5.22
CA MET A 30 9.81 -2.67 3.78
C MET A 30 9.58 -1.37 3.04
N CYS A 31 10.59 -0.88 2.31
CA CYS A 31 10.43 0.27 1.42
C CYS A 31 9.52 -0.14 0.25
N VAL A 32 8.53 0.69 -0.08
CA VAL A 32 7.59 0.41 -1.16
C VAL A 32 7.43 1.63 -2.06
N ASN A 33 7.17 1.37 -3.34
CA ASN A 33 6.69 2.41 -4.24
C ASN A 33 5.18 2.48 -4.12
N VAL A 34 4.63 3.68 -3.99
CA VAL A 34 3.18 3.92 -3.96
C VAL A 34 2.78 4.75 -5.16
N TRP A 35 1.79 4.28 -5.92
CA TRP A 35 1.18 5.03 -7.00
C TRP A 35 -0.20 5.50 -6.57
N ASP A 36 -0.42 6.80 -6.60
CA ASP A 36 -1.74 7.39 -6.48
C ASP A 36 -2.43 7.37 -7.84
N VAL A 37 -3.53 6.62 -7.91
CA VAL A 37 -4.37 6.42 -9.10
C VAL A 37 -5.78 6.96 -8.88
N THR A 38 -5.93 7.93 -7.98
CA THR A 38 -7.21 8.59 -7.68
C THR A 38 -7.78 9.29 -8.91
N GLU A 39 -6.96 10.10 -9.57
CA GLU A 39 -7.34 10.79 -10.79
C GLU A 39 -6.97 9.95 -12.01
N ALA A 40 -7.95 9.69 -12.89
CA ALA A 40 -7.78 8.77 -14.03
C ALA A 40 -6.63 9.14 -14.99
N ASN A 41 -6.27 10.43 -15.05
CA ASN A 41 -5.28 10.96 -15.99
C ASN A 41 -4.01 11.49 -15.32
N VAL A 42 -3.95 11.49 -13.98
CA VAL A 42 -2.82 12.02 -13.22
C VAL A 42 -2.42 10.96 -12.21
N THR A 43 -1.39 10.18 -12.55
CA THR A 43 -0.80 9.22 -11.62
C THR A 43 0.40 9.84 -10.95
N LYS A 44 0.40 9.91 -9.62
CA LYS A 44 1.53 10.42 -8.85
C LYS A 44 2.26 9.28 -8.15
N LYS A 45 3.57 9.18 -8.37
CA LYS A 45 4.42 8.19 -7.70
C LYS A 45 5.03 8.79 -6.43
N TYR A 46 5.04 7.99 -5.37
CA TYR A 46 5.73 8.25 -4.11
C TYR A 46 6.73 7.13 -3.87
N GLU A 47 8.00 7.49 -3.70
CA GLU A 47 9.09 6.55 -3.47
C GLU A 47 10.18 7.17 -2.59
N GLY A 48 11.09 6.34 -2.09
CA GLY A 48 12.21 6.77 -1.25
C GLY A 48 12.06 6.39 0.23
N GLY A 49 13.01 6.82 1.06
CA GLY A 49 13.16 6.33 2.45
C GLY A 49 12.02 6.69 3.41
N SER A 50 11.13 7.61 3.03
CA SER A 50 9.93 7.99 3.80
C SER A 50 8.70 7.15 3.45
N VAL A 51 8.77 6.32 2.40
CA VAL A 51 7.66 5.51 1.89
C VAL A 51 7.91 4.03 2.19
N PHE A 52 7.23 3.51 3.20
CA PHE A 52 7.44 2.13 3.65
C PHE A 52 6.18 1.52 4.28
N LEU A 53 6.06 0.21 4.15
CA LEU A 53 5.20 -0.61 4.98
C LEU A 53 5.99 -1.05 6.21
N ARG A 54 5.33 -1.06 7.35
CA ARG A 54 5.88 -1.60 8.60
C ARG A 54 4.88 -2.55 9.22
N LYS A 55 5.31 -3.79 9.45
CA LYS A 55 4.58 -4.76 10.27
C LYS A 55 4.72 -4.36 11.74
N LEU A 56 3.61 -4.24 12.43
CA LEU A 56 3.52 -3.97 13.86
C LEU A 56 3.51 -5.29 14.63
N TYR A 57 3.70 -5.22 15.95
CA TYR A 57 3.72 -6.40 16.83
C TYR A 57 2.36 -7.13 16.90
N THR A 58 1.28 -6.47 16.49
CA THR A 58 -0.10 -6.94 16.52
C THR A 58 -0.53 -7.61 15.19
N ASP A 59 0.41 -8.00 14.34
CA ASP A 59 0.19 -8.41 12.94
C ASP A 59 -0.44 -7.34 12.02
N ASP A 60 -0.75 -6.17 12.55
CA ASP A 60 -1.16 -5.00 11.77
C ASP A 60 -0.03 -4.49 10.89
N ILE A 61 -0.39 -3.81 9.79
CA ILE A 61 0.55 -3.19 8.88
C ILE A 61 0.26 -1.69 8.82
N SER A 62 1.28 -0.87 9.07
CA SER A 62 1.23 0.58 8.89
C SER A 62 1.89 0.98 7.57
N LEU A 63 1.25 1.86 6.80
CA LEU A 63 1.85 2.53 5.65
C LEU A 63 2.32 3.93 6.05
N SER A 64 3.60 4.22 5.86
CA SER A 64 4.14 5.57 5.94
C SER A 64 4.20 6.17 4.54
N CYS A 65 3.41 7.22 4.28
CA CYS A 65 3.47 8.01 3.05
C CYS A 65 2.87 9.41 3.30
N MET A 66 3.55 10.24 4.10
CA MET A 66 3.00 11.52 4.58
C MET A 66 2.66 12.50 3.45
N GLU A 67 3.44 12.53 2.37
CA GLU A 67 3.14 13.40 1.22
C GLU A 67 1.83 13.03 0.52
N LEU A 68 1.50 11.74 0.46
CA LEU A 68 0.24 11.26 -0.10
C LEU A 68 -0.93 11.62 0.82
N PHE A 69 -0.78 11.36 2.12
CA PHE A 69 -1.80 11.68 3.11
C PHE A 69 -2.09 13.18 3.18
N ASN A 70 -1.05 14.01 3.18
CA ASN A 70 -1.19 15.46 3.18
C ASN A 70 -1.75 15.99 1.85
N GLY A 71 -1.35 15.41 0.71
CA GLY A 71 -1.83 15.79 -0.61
C GLY A 71 -3.34 15.63 -0.76
N HIS A 72 -3.87 14.53 -0.24
CA HIS A 72 -5.31 14.26 -0.21
C HIS A 72 -6.02 14.78 1.04
N ARG A 73 -5.31 15.40 1.99
CA ARG A 73 -5.88 15.84 3.29
C ARG A 73 -6.63 14.73 4.01
N LEU A 74 -6.08 13.51 3.97
CA LEU A 74 -6.71 12.33 4.55
C LEU A 74 -6.93 12.52 6.05
N GLY A 75 -8.10 12.09 6.51
CA GLY A 75 -8.47 12.08 7.91
C GLY A 75 -9.24 10.82 8.30
N ILE A 76 -9.57 10.75 9.59
CA ILE A 76 -10.39 9.67 10.14
C ILE A 76 -11.76 9.70 9.45
N GLY A 77 -12.19 8.54 8.94
CA GLY A 77 -13.48 8.37 8.27
C GLY A 77 -13.44 8.50 6.74
N ASP A 78 -12.29 8.81 6.14
CA ASP A 78 -12.14 8.76 4.68
C ASP A 78 -12.05 7.30 4.19
N GLU A 79 -12.60 7.03 3.01
CA GLU A 79 -12.55 5.71 2.39
C GLU A 79 -11.44 5.66 1.34
N ILE A 80 -10.54 4.69 1.47
CA ILE A 80 -9.41 4.50 0.55
C ILE A 80 -9.36 3.06 0.04
N GLY A 81 -8.90 2.90 -1.20
CA GLY A 81 -8.57 1.63 -1.81
C GLY A 81 -7.06 1.43 -1.85
N LEU A 82 -6.61 0.25 -1.44
CA LEU A 82 -5.22 -0.20 -1.56
C LEU A 82 -5.20 -1.56 -2.25
N TYR A 83 -4.32 -1.73 -3.23
CA TYR A 83 -4.01 -3.04 -3.80
C TYR A 83 -2.57 -3.10 -4.28
N TRP A 84 -1.99 -4.30 -4.37
CA TRP A 84 -0.66 -4.49 -4.91
C TRP A 84 -0.73 -4.78 -6.41
N ASP A 85 -0.03 -4.01 -7.25
CA ASP A 85 0.17 -4.37 -8.67
C ASP A 85 1.48 -5.18 -8.80
N PRO A 86 1.41 -6.48 -9.10
CA PRO A 86 2.60 -7.31 -9.25
C PRO A 86 3.44 -6.93 -10.47
N ARG A 87 2.85 -6.31 -11.50
CA ARG A 87 3.57 -5.94 -12.74
C ARG A 87 4.58 -4.84 -12.50
N THR A 88 4.22 -3.88 -11.65
CA THR A 88 5.08 -2.75 -11.29
C THR A 88 5.73 -2.93 -9.92
N SER A 89 5.42 -4.03 -9.21
CA SER A 89 5.87 -4.28 -7.83
C SER A 89 5.67 -3.04 -6.94
N SER A 90 4.46 -2.48 -6.99
CA SER A 90 4.12 -1.23 -6.31
C SER A 90 2.75 -1.33 -5.66
N LEU A 91 2.58 -0.61 -4.55
CA LEU A 91 1.29 -0.41 -3.91
C LEU A 91 0.50 0.65 -4.68
N MET A 92 -0.75 0.38 -4.97
CA MET A 92 -1.66 1.28 -5.68
C MET A 92 -2.64 1.86 -4.68
N PHE A 93 -2.72 3.19 -4.62
CA PHE A 93 -3.59 3.95 -3.75
C PHE A 93 -4.68 4.64 -4.55
N LYS A 94 -5.91 4.62 -4.03
CA LYS A 94 -7.03 5.38 -4.57
C LYS A 94 -7.86 5.97 -3.44
N LEU A 95 -8.08 7.29 -3.44
CA LEU A 95 -9.11 7.89 -2.60
C LEU A 95 -10.49 7.58 -3.22
N ILE A 96 -11.39 6.99 -2.42
CA ILE A 96 -12.74 6.61 -2.85
C ILE A 96 -13.70 7.74 -2.53
N SER A 97 -13.69 8.20 -1.28
CA SER A 97 -14.48 9.35 -0.85
C SER A 97 -13.88 9.99 0.40
N HIS A 98 -14.10 11.29 0.55
CA HIS A 98 -13.91 11.94 1.85
C HIS A 98 -15.07 11.60 2.77
N ARG A 99 -14.80 11.69 4.08
CA ARG A 99 -15.83 11.74 5.11
C ARG A 99 -16.90 12.76 4.74
N ALA A 100 -18.15 12.41 5.02
CA ALA A 100 -19.29 13.30 4.90
C ALA A 100 -19.24 14.44 5.93
#